data_AF-A0A348XFC8-F1
#
_entry.id   AF-A0A348XFC8-F1
#
_cell.length_a   1.000
_cell.length_b   1.000
_cell.length_c   1.000
_cell.angle_alpha   90.00
_cell.angle_beta   90.00
_cell.angle_gamma   90.00
#
_symmetry.space_group_name_H-M   'P 1'
#
loop_
_entity.id
_entity.type
_entity.pdbx_description
1 polymer ?
#
loop_
_entity_poly.entity_id
_entity_poly.type
_entity_poly.pdbx_seq_one_letter_code
_entity_poly.pdbx_strand_id
1 'polypeptide(L)'
;LYSEAAEFAAQHGLQVGYHNHDWDLADIDGQPGYRTFLAHTPDTVLWEADLFWVARAGRVPVDFVQEIGVRGKLLHFKDGIVTADGEFTEAETEDGKIMVSSSTPFLPAGAGQVDLKAAAAVAAHAEYVVVELDSYDGDMMKAVQESYTYLTTTGIAQGRK
;
A
#
# COMPACT_ATOMS: atom_id res chain seq x y z
N LEU A 1 -20.31 1.45 -8.73
CA LEU A 1 -18.93 1.47 -9.25
C LEU A 1 -18.12 0.24 -8.84
N TYR A 2 -17.49 0.15 -7.64
CA TYR A 2 -16.58 -0.97 -7.31
C TYR A 2 -17.26 -2.35 -7.37
N SER A 3 -18.47 -2.50 -6.86
CA SER A 3 -19.21 -3.77 -6.92
C SER A 3 -19.50 -4.19 -8.37
N GLU A 4 -19.94 -3.25 -9.21
CA GLU A 4 -20.20 -3.49 -10.64
C GLU A 4 -18.90 -3.81 -11.40
N ALA A 5 -17.81 -3.11 -11.08
CA ALA A 5 -16.49 -3.36 -11.65
C ALA A 5 -15.96 -4.75 -11.29
N ALA A 6 -16.11 -5.17 -10.02
CA ALA A 6 -15.73 -6.50 -9.57
C ALA A 6 -16.57 -7.59 -10.24
N GLU A 7 -17.88 -7.39 -10.36
CA GLU A 7 -18.78 -8.33 -11.06
C GLU A 7 -18.41 -8.47 -12.55
N PHE A 8 -18.16 -7.36 -13.23
CA PHE A 8 -17.75 -7.36 -14.63
C PHE A 8 -16.37 -8.00 -14.82
N ALA A 9 -15.38 -7.60 -14.03
CA ALA A 9 -14.02 -8.13 -14.09
C ALA A 9 -13.98 -9.65 -13.85
N ALA A 10 -14.81 -10.16 -12.94
CA ALA A 10 -14.90 -11.59 -12.65
C ALA A 10 -15.33 -12.42 -13.87
N GLN A 11 -16.14 -11.88 -14.78
CA GLN A 11 -16.53 -12.55 -16.04
C GLN A 11 -15.33 -12.78 -16.97
N HIS A 12 -14.23 -12.05 -16.74
CA HIS A 12 -12.97 -12.14 -17.47
C HIS A 12 -11.84 -12.77 -16.64
N GLY A 13 -12.15 -13.35 -15.47
CA GLY A 13 -11.15 -13.94 -14.58
C GLY A 13 -10.24 -12.92 -13.90
N LEU A 14 -10.67 -11.66 -13.82
CA LEU A 14 -9.97 -10.58 -13.14
C LEU A 14 -10.62 -10.28 -11.78
N GLN A 15 -9.84 -9.73 -10.87
CA GLN A 15 -10.29 -9.26 -9.56
C GLN A 15 -10.06 -7.75 -9.45
N VAL A 16 -10.85 -7.07 -8.61
CA VAL A 16 -10.74 -5.64 -8.38
C VAL A 16 -10.36 -5.39 -6.93
N GLY A 17 -9.27 -4.67 -6.72
CA GLY A 17 -8.80 -4.19 -5.41
C GLY A 17 -8.90 -2.68 -5.29
N TYR A 18 -9.21 -2.18 -4.10
CA TYR A 18 -9.05 -0.76 -3.76
C TYR A 18 -7.64 -0.51 -3.21
N HIS A 19 -6.87 0.36 -3.87
CA HIS A 19 -5.56 0.82 -3.38
C HIS A 19 -5.76 2.10 -2.57
N ASN A 20 -5.33 2.09 -1.30
CA ASN A 20 -5.51 3.23 -0.41
C ASN A 20 -4.33 4.19 -0.43
N HIS A 21 -4.65 5.47 -0.29
CA HIS A 21 -3.76 6.51 0.21
C HIS A 21 -4.20 6.94 1.62
N ASP A 22 -3.48 7.87 2.23
CA ASP A 22 -3.73 8.31 3.60
C ASP A 22 -5.10 9.01 3.74
N TRP A 23 -5.48 9.83 2.76
CA TRP A 23 -6.79 10.51 2.73
C TRP A 23 -7.98 9.56 2.66
N ASP A 24 -7.83 8.37 2.05
CA ASP A 24 -8.90 7.34 2.00
C ASP A 24 -9.21 6.76 3.39
N LEU A 25 -8.26 6.91 4.30
CA LEU A 25 -8.31 6.41 5.66
C LEU A 25 -8.69 7.50 6.66
N ALA A 26 -8.99 8.71 6.21
CA ALA A 26 -9.48 9.78 7.08
C ALA A 26 -10.82 9.38 7.74
N ASP A 27 -11.13 10.00 8.88
CA ASP A 27 -12.42 9.81 9.52
C ASP A 27 -13.51 10.60 8.79
N ILE A 28 -14.65 9.95 8.57
CA ILE A 28 -15.89 10.52 8.03
C ILE A 28 -16.97 10.28 9.08
N ASP A 29 -17.64 11.35 9.52
CA ASP A 29 -18.69 11.29 10.55
C ASP A 29 -18.27 10.57 11.85
N GLY A 30 -16.99 10.71 12.23
CA GLY A 30 -16.43 10.14 13.46
C GLY A 30 -16.10 8.64 13.36
N GLN A 31 -16.07 8.07 12.16
CA GLN A 31 -15.59 6.71 11.91
C GLN A 31 -14.57 6.68 10.77
N PRO A 32 -13.63 5.72 10.77
CA PRO A 32 -12.73 5.51 9.64
C PRO A 32 -13.49 5.34 8.33
N GLY A 33 -13.23 6.20 7.32
CA GLY A 33 -13.97 6.20 6.06
C GLY A 33 -13.94 4.86 5.33
N TYR A 34 -12.81 4.13 5.41
CA TYR A 34 -12.69 2.80 4.82
C TYR A 34 -13.66 1.76 5.40
N ARG A 35 -14.11 1.91 6.65
CA ARG A 35 -15.12 1.00 7.24
C ARG A 35 -16.45 1.12 6.50
N THR A 36 -16.81 2.33 6.09
CA THR A 36 -17.98 2.55 5.23
C THR A 36 -17.80 1.82 3.90
N PHE A 37 -16.61 1.90 3.30
CA PHE A 37 -16.32 1.15 2.06
C PHE A 37 -16.48 -0.36 2.26
N LEU A 38 -15.89 -0.94 3.32
CA LEU A 38 -16.01 -2.36 3.63
C LEU A 38 -17.46 -2.79 3.87
N ALA A 39 -18.23 -2.00 4.61
CA ALA A 39 -19.63 -2.27 4.92
C ALA A 39 -20.55 -2.22 3.69
N HIS A 40 -20.19 -1.46 2.66
CA HIS A 40 -21.03 -1.22 1.48
C HIS A 40 -20.54 -1.91 0.21
N THR A 41 -19.50 -2.74 0.29
CA THR A 41 -19.00 -3.54 -0.83
C THR A 41 -18.96 -5.02 -0.47
N PRO A 42 -19.19 -5.94 -1.43
CA PRO A 42 -19.07 -7.38 -1.18
C PRO A 42 -17.60 -7.79 -1.02
N ASP A 43 -17.34 -8.97 -0.44
CA ASP A 43 -15.97 -9.51 -0.25
C ASP A 43 -15.23 -9.77 -1.58
N THR A 44 -15.93 -9.77 -2.71
CA THR A 44 -15.34 -9.83 -4.05
C THR A 44 -14.66 -8.53 -4.47
N VAL A 45 -14.94 -7.42 -3.77
CA VAL A 45 -14.16 -6.18 -3.86
C VAL A 45 -13.02 -6.29 -2.84
N LEU A 46 -11.82 -6.52 -3.35
CA LEU A 46 -10.62 -6.73 -2.55
C LEU A 46 -10.02 -5.40 -2.10
N TRP A 47 -8.97 -5.51 -1.30
CA TRP A 47 -8.13 -4.40 -0.85
C TRP A 47 -6.67 -4.65 -1.23
N GLU A 48 -6.04 -3.63 -1.80
CA GLU A 48 -4.61 -3.54 -2.09
C GLU A 48 -4.01 -2.55 -1.09
N ALA A 49 -3.53 -3.07 0.04
CA ALA A 49 -3.23 -2.23 1.20
C ALA A 49 -1.83 -1.63 1.11
N ASP A 50 -1.74 -0.31 1.06
CA ASP A 50 -0.47 0.41 1.21
C ASP A 50 -0.21 0.71 2.68
N LEU A 51 0.79 0.02 3.23
CA LEU A 51 1.09 0.07 4.66
C LEU A 51 1.77 1.38 5.08
N PHE A 52 2.48 2.04 4.16
CA PHE A 52 3.02 3.37 4.44
C PHE A 52 1.88 4.39 4.55
N TRP A 53 0.93 4.36 3.61
CA TRP A 53 -0.20 5.28 3.65
C TRP A 53 -1.13 5.03 4.83
N VAL A 54 -1.27 3.78 5.27
CA VAL A 54 -1.95 3.44 6.54
C VAL A 54 -1.26 4.09 7.74
N ALA A 55 0.07 3.96 7.84
CA ALA A 55 0.83 4.59 8.90
C ALA A 55 0.76 6.13 8.84
N ARG A 56 0.82 6.71 7.62
CA ARG A 56 0.72 8.16 7.38
C ARG A 56 -0.64 8.72 7.81
N ALA A 57 -1.71 7.97 7.64
CA ALA A 57 -3.04 8.31 8.16
C ALA A 57 -3.15 8.23 9.69
N GLY A 58 -2.06 7.93 10.40
CA GLY A 58 -2.04 7.77 11.86
C GLY A 58 -2.66 6.46 12.33
N ARG A 59 -2.84 5.48 11.44
CA ARG A 59 -3.39 4.16 11.77
C ARG A 59 -2.26 3.14 11.95
N VAL A 60 -2.52 2.10 12.73
CA VAL A 60 -1.56 1.01 12.95
C VAL A 60 -1.70 -0.02 11.80
N PRO A 61 -0.66 -0.28 11.00
CA PRO A 61 -0.74 -1.21 9.87
C PRO A 61 -1.18 -2.62 10.24
N VAL A 62 -0.75 -3.12 11.41
CA VAL A 62 -1.15 -4.44 11.93
C VAL A 62 -2.66 -4.52 12.13
N ASP A 63 -3.24 -3.54 12.82
CA ASP A 63 -4.67 -3.49 13.10
C ASP A 63 -5.48 -3.37 11.80
N PHE A 64 -4.99 -2.56 10.86
CA PHE A 64 -5.62 -2.39 9.56
C PHE A 64 -5.65 -3.68 8.74
N VAL A 65 -4.51 -4.40 8.65
CA VAL A 65 -4.41 -5.68 7.93
C VAL A 65 -5.34 -6.73 8.55
N GLN A 66 -5.46 -6.76 9.87
CA GLN A 66 -6.42 -7.64 10.55
C GLN A 66 -7.86 -7.27 10.23
N GLU A 67 -8.18 -5.98 10.16
CA GLU A 67 -9.54 -5.49 9.94
C GLU A 67 -10.03 -5.74 8.50
N ILE A 68 -9.18 -5.52 7.48
CA ILE A 68 -9.55 -5.82 6.09
C ILE A 68 -9.66 -7.34 5.82
N GLY A 69 -9.04 -8.17 6.67
CA GLY A 69 -9.22 -9.62 6.70
C GLY A 69 -9.04 -10.29 5.34
N VAL A 70 -10.01 -11.12 4.95
CA VAL A 70 -10.01 -11.90 3.68
C VAL A 70 -9.91 -11.04 2.42
N ARG A 71 -10.23 -9.75 2.51
CA ARG A 71 -10.16 -8.81 1.38
C ARG A 71 -8.73 -8.30 1.15
N GLY A 72 -7.86 -8.32 2.16
CA GLY A 72 -6.46 -7.89 2.06
C GLY A 72 -5.59 -8.88 1.30
N LYS A 73 -5.78 -8.96 -0.03
CA LYS A 73 -5.10 -9.93 -0.91
C LYS A 73 -3.73 -9.46 -1.37
N LEU A 74 -3.53 -8.16 -1.51
CA LEU A 74 -2.26 -7.56 -1.91
C LEU A 74 -1.85 -6.56 -0.85
N LEU A 75 -0.59 -6.60 -0.43
CA LEU A 75 -0.01 -5.63 0.48
C LEU A 75 1.17 -4.94 -0.22
N HIS A 76 1.11 -3.62 -0.32
CA HIS A 76 2.22 -2.80 -0.75
C HIS A 76 3.12 -2.54 0.47
N PHE A 77 4.29 -3.17 0.44
CA PHE A 77 5.35 -3.02 1.44
C PHE A 77 6.18 -1.79 1.09
N LYS A 78 5.50 -0.65 1.20
CA LYS A 78 6.06 0.67 1.10
C LYS A 78 6.53 1.09 2.48
N ASP A 79 7.73 1.65 2.56
CA ASP A 79 8.35 2.08 3.80
C ASP A 79 8.90 3.49 3.64
N GLY A 80 9.16 4.17 4.75
CA GLY A 80 9.65 5.54 4.71
C GLY A 80 9.56 6.27 6.04
N ILE A 81 9.83 7.57 5.97
CA ILE A 81 9.67 8.51 7.08
C ILE A 81 8.22 8.97 7.11
N VAL A 82 7.41 8.38 7.98
CA VAL A 82 5.95 8.57 8.02
C VAL A 82 5.56 10.02 8.29
N THR A 83 6.37 10.78 9.03
CA THR A 83 6.11 12.19 9.36
C THR A 83 6.77 13.19 8.39
N ALA A 84 7.43 12.74 7.32
CA ALA A 84 8.03 13.66 6.37
C ALA A 84 6.94 14.39 5.60
N ASP A 85 6.93 15.72 5.69
CA ASP A 85 6.01 16.57 4.97
C ASP A 85 6.60 16.95 3.62
N GLY A 86 5.73 17.09 2.61
CA GLY A 86 6.10 17.49 1.26
C GLY A 86 4.99 18.30 0.63
N GLU A 87 5.37 19.15 -0.30
CA GLU A 87 4.45 19.85 -1.19
C GLU A 87 4.44 19.13 -2.53
N PHE A 88 3.26 18.82 -3.04
CA PHE A 88 3.09 18.30 -4.38
C PHE A 88 3.00 19.47 -5.36
N THR A 89 3.89 19.49 -6.34
CA THR A 89 3.91 20.50 -7.41
C THR A 89 3.89 19.83 -8.78
N GLU A 90 3.26 20.47 -9.75
CA GLU A 90 3.23 19.98 -11.13
C GLU A 90 4.60 20.25 -11.79
N ALA A 91 5.19 19.21 -12.37
CA ALA A 91 6.41 19.30 -13.17
C ALA A 91 6.15 18.87 -14.61
N GLU A 92 6.84 19.51 -15.55
CA GLU A 92 6.76 19.18 -16.98
C GLU A 92 7.88 18.21 -17.38
N THR A 93 7.52 17.14 -18.07
CA THR A 93 8.43 16.13 -18.62
C THR A 93 8.22 16.01 -20.13
N GLU A 94 9.11 15.27 -20.81
CA GLU A 94 8.95 14.97 -22.25
C GLU A 94 7.62 14.26 -22.56
N ASP A 95 7.09 13.48 -21.60
CA ASP A 95 5.84 12.72 -21.73
C ASP A 95 4.61 13.45 -21.16
N GLY A 96 4.78 14.69 -20.69
CA GLY A 96 3.70 15.53 -20.17
C GLY A 96 3.88 15.93 -18.70
N LYS A 97 2.78 16.39 -18.10
CA LYS A 97 2.76 16.91 -16.73
C LYS A 97 2.64 15.77 -15.73
N ILE A 98 3.53 15.77 -14.74
CA ILE A 98 3.52 14.84 -13.60
C ILE A 98 3.40 15.63 -12.30
N MET A 99 2.95 14.97 -11.24
CA MET A 99 3.00 15.53 -9.90
C MET A 99 4.28 15.06 -9.20
N VAL A 100 5.08 15.99 -8.70
CA VAL A 100 6.31 15.69 -7.94
C VAL A 100 6.15 16.17 -6.50
N SER A 101 6.52 15.31 -5.55
CA SER A 101 6.64 15.70 -4.15
C SER A 101 7.98 16.37 -3.90
N SER A 102 7.99 17.46 -3.14
CA SER A 102 9.23 18.05 -2.61
C SER A 102 9.87 17.19 -1.51
N SER A 103 9.14 16.19 -1.01
CA SER A 103 9.67 15.18 -0.11
C SER A 103 9.82 13.83 -0.82
N THR A 104 10.93 13.17 -0.52
CA THR A 104 11.21 11.78 -0.88
C THR A 104 11.15 10.93 0.39
N PRO A 105 9.95 10.76 0.99
CA PRO A 105 9.85 10.10 2.30
C PRO A 105 10.17 8.61 2.21
N PHE A 106 10.07 8.02 1.02
CA PHE A 106 10.13 6.59 0.83
C PHE A 106 11.56 6.06 0.92
N LEU A 107 11.68 4.91 1.57
CA LEU A 107 12.92 4.21 1.79
C LEU A 107 12.72 2.74 1.39
N PRO A 108 13.81 1.99 1.11
CA PRO A 108 13.72 0.56 0.89
C PRO A 108 12.98 -0.13 2.05
N ALA A 109 12.22 -1.18 1.75
CA ALA A 109 11.47 -1.92 2.75
C ALA A 109 12.39 -2.36 3.90
N GLY A 110 12.00 -2.04 5.15
CA GLY A 110 12.77 -2.35 6.35
C GLY A 110 13.77 -1.27 6.77
N ALA A 111 13.91 -0.19 6.00
CA ALA A 111 14.77 0.95 6.33
C ALA A 111 14.01 2.16 6.88
N GLY A 112 12.68 2.16 6.82
CA GLY A 112 11.83 3.24 7.31
C GLY A 112 11.20 2.95 8.66
N GLN A 113 10.02 3.53 8.88
CA GLN A 113 9.33 3.55 10.18
C GLN A 113 8.11 2.63 10.22
N VAL A 114 7.72 2.01 9.11
CA VAL A 114 6.56 1.13 9.04
C VAL A 114 6.97 -0.26 9.55
N ASP A 115 6.25 -0.83 10.53
CA ASP A 115 6.53 -2.18 11.03
C ASP A 115 5.98 -3.26 10.07
N LEU A 116 6.62 -3.35 8.91
CA LEU A 116 6.28 -4.28 7.83
C LEU A 116 6.37 -5.73 8.29
N LYS A 117 7.28 -6.05 9.22
CA LYS A 117 7.43 -7.40 9.75
C LYS A 117 6.24 -7.80 10.64
N ALA A 118 5.78 -6.91 11.51
CA ALA A 118 4.59 -7.16 12.31
C ALA A 118 3.34 -7.27 11.43
N ALA A 119 3.19 -6.40 10.43
CA ALA A 119 2.08 -6.48 9.48
C ALA A 119 2.09 -7.81 8.69
N ALA A 120 3.26 -8.24 8.21
CA ALA A 120 3.43 -9.54 7.55
C ALA A 120 3.00 -10.72 8.43
N ALA A 121 3.29 -10.66 9.74
CA ALA A 121 2.98 -11.75 10.66
C ALA A 121 1.47 -12.00 10.85
N VAL A 122 0.64 -10.99 10.56
CA VAL A 122 -0.84 -11.09 10.67
C VAL A 122 -1.54 -11.17 9.30
N ALA A 123 -0.79 -11.06 8.21
CA ALA A 123 -1.28 -11.03 6.84
C ALA A 123 -1.66 -12.43 6.29
N ALA A 124 -2.44 -13.21 7.05
CA ALA A 124 -2.78 -14.59 6.72
C ALA A 124 -3.57 -14.77 5.40
N HIS A 125 -4.15 -13.67 4.89
CA HIS A 125 -4.95 -13.66 3.67
C HIS A 125 -4.23 -13.05 2.47
N ALA A 126 -3.05 -12.45 2.67
CA ALA A 126 -2.28 -11.85 1.60
C ALA A 126 -1.68 -12.94 0.70
N GLU A 127 -1.87 -12.78 -0.61
CA GLU A 127 -1.30 -13.65 -1.64
C GLU A 127 -0.04 -13.03 -2.24
N TYR A 128 0.03 -11.70 -2.27
CA TYR A 128 1.13 -10.95 -2.83
C TYR A 128 1.62 -9.87 -1.88
N VAL A 129 2.94 -9.76 -1.80
CA VAL A 129 3.65 -8.60 -1.26
C VAL A 129 4.28 -7.88 -2.45
N VAL A 130 3.97 -6.60 -2.59
CA VAL A 130 4.49 -5.73 -3.64
C VAL A 130 5.47 -4.75 -3.01
N VAL A 131 6.68 -4.64 -3.56
CA VAL A 131 7.60 -3.55 -3.20
C VAL A 131 7.16 -2.32 -3.98
N GLU A 132 6.85 -1.24 -3.29
CA GLU A 132 6.48 0.04 -3.90
C GLU A 132 7.32 1.17 -3.29
N LEU A 133 7.81 2.06 -4.14
CA LEU A 133 8.35 3.37 -3.79
C LEU A 133 7.94 4.36 -4.89
N ASP A 134 7.25 5.46 -4.56
CA ASP A 134 6.85 6.45 -5.59
C ASP A 134 8.04 7.30 -6.04
N SER A 135 9.00 7.48 -5.15
CA SER A 135 10.23 8.23 -5.34
C SER A 135 11.30 7.71 -4.39
N TYR A 136 12.57 7.95 -4.71
CA TYR A 136 13.67 7.62 -3.83
C TYR A 136 14.83 8.56 -4.11
N ASP A 137 15.42 9.14 -3.05
CA ASP A 137 16.63 9.97 -3.18
C ASP A 137 17.87 9.08 -3.28
N GLY A 138 18.03 8.44 -4.44
CA GLY A 138 19.08 7.49 -4.72
C GLY A 138 18.81 6.66 -5.96
N ASP A 139 19.55 5.57 -6.10
CA ASP A 139 19.32 4.61 -7.19
C ASP A 139 18.08 3.76 -6.87
N MET A 140 17.02 3.92 -7.67
CA MET A 140 15.76 3.18 -7.51
C MET A 140 15.95 1.66 -7.62
N MET A 141 16.81 1.20 -8.53
CA MET A 141 17.06 -0.24 -8.68
C MET A 141 17.79 -0.81 -7.47
N LYS A 142 18.68 -0.01 -6.87
CA LYS A 142 19.31 -0.37 -5.60
C LYS A 142 18.28 -0.47 -4.47
N ALA A 143 17.34 0.48 -4.37
CA ALA A 143 16.27 0.43 -3.36
C ALA A 143 15.37 -0.81 -3.51
N VAL A 144 15.01 -1.17 -4.74
CA VAL A 144 14.26 -2.39 -5.03
C VAL A 144 15.06 -3.64 -4.61
N GLN A 145 16.36 -3.69 -4.90
CA GLN A 145 17.23 -4.80 -4.50
C GLN A 145 17.36 -4.93 -2.98
N GLU A 146 17.50 -3.79 -2.27
CA GLU A 146 17.56 -3.75 -0.81
C GLU A 146 16.24 -4.23 -0.19
N SER A 147 15.11 -3.78 -0.74
CA SER A 147 13.76 -4.23 -0.32
C SER A 147 13.57 -5.73 -0.54
N TYR A 148 13.96 -6.25 -1.71
CA TYR A 148 13.93 -7.70 -1.99
C TYR A 148 14.78 -8.49 -0.99
N THR A 149 15.98 -7.98 -0.68
CA THR A 149 16.88 -8.62 0.29
C THR A 149 16.26 -8.64 1.68
N TYR A 150 15.68 -7.53 2.13
CA TYR A 150 14.96 -7.48 3.40
C TYR A 150 13.83 -8.51 3.46
N LEU A 151 12.95 -8.54 2.47
CA LEU A 151 11.79 -9.45 2.44
C LEU A 151 12.22 -10.92 2.45
N THR A 152 13.26 -11.27 1.69
CA THR A 152 13.72 -12.67 1.57
C THR A 152 14.54 -13.14 2.77
N THR A 153 15.37 -12.27 3.36
CA THR A 153 16.19 -12.62 4.53
C THR A 153 15.39 -12.67 5.84
N THR A 154 14.31 -11.90 5.93
CA THR A 154 13.39 -11.93 7.07
C THR A 154 12.33 -13.03 6.99
N GLY A 155 12.24 -13.73 5.86
CA GLY A 155 11.27 -14.80 5.62
C GLY A 155 9.85 -14.32 5.31
N ILE A 156 9.67 -13.01 5.07
CA ILE A 156 8.38 -12.42 4.69
C ILE A 156 7.96 -12.88 3.29
N ALA A 157 8.91 -12.93 2.35
CA ALA A 157 8.64 -13.39 1.00
C ALA A 157 9.68 -14.44 0.56
N GLN A 158 9.28 -15.30 -0.37
CA GLN A 158 10.20 -16.20 -1.06
C GLN A 158 10.49 -15.64 -2.44
N GLY A 159 11.75 -15.30 -2.71
CA GLY A 159 12.15 -14.91 -4.05
C GLY A 159 12.04 -16.08 -5.02
N ARG A 160 11.59 -15.82 -6.25
CA ARG A 160 11.74 -16.79 -7.34
C ARG A 160 13.22 -16.79 -7.75
N LYS A 161 13.91 -17.89 -7.44
CA LYS A 161 15.25 -18.16 -7.96
C LYS A 161 15.20 -18.46 -9.45
#